data_AF-A0AAN4YI77-F1
#
_entry.id   AF-A0AAN4YI77-F1
#
_cell.length_a   1.000
_cell.length_b   1.000
_cell.length_c   1.000
_cell.angle_alpha   90.00
_cell.angle_beta   90.00
_cell.angle_gamma   90.00
#
_symmetry.space_group_name_H-M   'P 1'
#
loop_
_entity.id
_entity.type
_entity.pdbx_description
1 polymer ?
#
loop_
_entity_poly.entity_id
_entity_poly.type
_entity_poly.pdbx_seq_one_letter_code
_entity_poly.pdbx_strand_id
1 'polypeptide(L)'
;MVKANQAKTVQKATSDAFTAVNPTTPAEGEAGAETGDKPETDPTASFPKPSLDALMKPLRGVGIATASLLLSVGTIRDPEHEAPFYSDDTYLWLCMKEFPCPGTRLGQESEKTEINKLGKKASKFRRPNGEINVKYDVSEYRTLWTAVNELRARLNESETPSGKVSCADIEKVAFVLRHIDVSGYLEEYDVVDHDLQPADEGIHEAKTNPGIKRKRPDKEDLKKGGRNSKKKTT
;
A
#
# COMPACT_ATOMS: atom_id res chain seq x y z
N MET A 1 -7.45 -26.20 17.09
CA MET A 1 -6.18 -25.68 17.62
C MET A 1 -5.28 -25.31 16.45
N VAL A 2 -5.00 -24.01 16.23
CA VAL A 2 -4.12 -23.57 15.14
C VAL A 2 -2.68 -23.93 15.52
N LYS A 3 -1.96 -24.68 14.67
CA LYS A 3 -0.55 -25.02 14.91
C LYS A 3 0.31 -23.77 14.68
N ALA A 4 1.07 -23.37 15.70
CA ALA A 4 2.01 -22.25 15.62
C ALA A 4 3.32 -22.66 14.94
N ASN A 5 4.02 -21.67 14.35
CA ASN A 5 5.38 -21.84 13.85
C ASN A 5 6.35 -21.96 15.02
N GLN A 6 7.36 -22.84 14.91
CA GLN A 6 8.40 -23.00 15.93
C GLN A 6 9.35 -21.80 15.92
N ALA A 7 9.75 -21.30 17.10
CA ALA A 7 10.61 -20.11 17.20
C ALA A 7 11.93 -20.25 16.42
N LYS A 8 12.57 -21.43 16.48
CA LYS A 8 13.80 -21.73 15.72
C LYS A 8 13.58 -21.65 14.20
N THR A 9 12.43 -22.11 13.72
CA THR A 9 12.07 -22.04 12.30
C THR A 9 11.84 -20.60 11.86
N VAL A 10 11.14 -19.80 12.67
CA VAL A 10 10.93 -18.37 12.40
C VAL A 10 12.28 -17.66 12.29
N GLN A 11 13.14 -17.79 13.31
CA GLN A 11 14.45 -17.16 13.34
C GLN A 11 15.31 -17.55 12.13
N LYS A 12 15.35 -18.85 11.80
CA LYS A 12 16.09 -19.34 10.64
C LYS A 12 15.54 -18.75 9.33
N ALA A 13 14.24 -18.83 9.12
CA ALA A 13 13.59 -18.32 7.89
C ALA A 13 13.83 -16.82 7.69
N THR A 14 13.70 -16.02 8.75
CA THR A 14 13.99 -14.57 8.67
C THR A 14 15.47 -14.30 8.41
N SER A 15 16.38 -15.04 9.07
CA SER A 15 17.81 -14.87 8.85
C SER A 15 18.19 -15.24 7.40
N ASP A 16 17.72 -16.39 6.92
CA ASP A 16 17.96 -16.87 5.54
C ASP A 16 17.42 -15.85 4.53
N ALA A 17 16.23 -15.27 4.78
CA ALA A 17 15.62 -14.29 3.92
C ALA A 17 16.44 -13.00 3.80
N PHE A 18 16.91 -12.43 4.91
CA PHE A 18 17.71 -11.20 4.91
C PHE A 18 19.12 -11.41 4.36
N THR A 19 19.73 -12.58 4.61
CA THR A 19 21.00 -12.92 3.94
C THR A 19 20.83 -13.01 2.43
N ALA A 20 19.70 -13.52 1.96
CA ALA A 20 19.43 -13.66 0.52
C ALA A 20 19.08 -12.35 -0.20
N VAL A 21 18.78 -11.26 0.54
CA VAL A 21 18.56 -9.92 -0.05
C VAL A 21 19.88 -9.36 -0.61
N ASN A 22 20.99 -9.68 0.05
CA ASN A 22 22.33 -9.27 -0.34
C ASN A 22 23.07 -10.50 -0.84
N PRO A 23 22.95 -10.88 -2.12
CA PRO A 23 23.83 -11.87 -2.70
C PRO A 23 25.23 -11.23 -2.79
N THR A 24 25.93 -11.15 -1.66
CA THR A 24 27.39 -11.00 -1.67
C THR A 24 27.87 -12.29 -2.28
N THR A 25 28.20 -12.25 -3.57
CA THR A 25 28.69 -13.37 -4.36
C THR A 25 29.65 -14.23 -3.53
N PRO A 26 29.24 -15.40 -3.03
CA PRO A 26 30.21 -16.38 -2.56
C PRO A 26 30.68 -17.11 -3.81
N ALA A 27 31.99 -17.22 -3.93
CA ALA A 27 32.74 -17.92 -4.97
C ALA A 27 31.96 -19.02 -5.71
N GLU A 28 32.06 -18.92 -7.04
CA GLU A 28 31.82 -19.93 -8.07
C GLU A 28 31.74 -21.37 -7.56
N GLY A 29 30.57 -21.98 -7.79
CA GLY A 29 30.34 -23.40 -7.58
C GLY A 29 29.00 -23.81 -8.15
N GLU A 30 29.04 -24.32 -9.38
CA GLU A 30 28.03 -25.18 -10.04
C GLU A 30 26.92 -24.51 -10.89
N ALA A 31 27.34 -24.19 -12.11
CA ALA A 31 26.72 -24.52 -13.40
C ALA A 31 25.22 -24.89 -13.44
N GLY A 32 24.44 -24.00 -14.06
CA GLY A 32 23.20 -24.30 -14.77
C GLY A 32 23.05 -23.31 -15.92
N ALA A 33 23.44 -23.73 -17.12
CA ALA A 33 23.43 -22.92 -18.33
C ALA A 33 22.01 -22.67 -18.83
N GLU A 34 21.63 -21.40 -19.04
CA GLU A 34 20.62 -21.03 -20.02
C GLU A 34 21.09 -19.79 -20.79
N THR A 35 21.22 -20.00 -22.09
CA THR A 35 21.62 -19.07 -23.14
C THR A 35 20.53 -18.04 -23.39
N GLY A 36 20.84 -16.75 -23.37
CA GLY A 36 19.88 -15.75 -23.82
C GLY A 36 20.18 -14.31 -23.45
N ASP A 37 20.85 -13.63 -24.39
CA ASP A 37 20.74 -12.20 -24.68
C ASP A 37 21.41 -11.16 -23.74
N LYS A 38 21.87 -10.10 -24.39
CA LYS A 38 22.77 -9.03 -23.96
C LYS A 38 22.19 -8.20 -22.79
N PRO A 39 22.93 -7.92 -21.68
CA PRO A 39 22.51 -6.89 -20.73
C PRO A 39 23.40 -5.65 -20.86
N GLU A 40 22.82 -4.54 -21.33
CA GLU A 40 23.44 -3.22 -21.19
C GLU A 40 22.83 -2.52 -19.96
N THR A 41 23.61 -2.58 -18.87
CA THR A 41 23.86 -1.55 -17.83
C THR A 41 22.70 -0.96 -16.99
N ASP A 42 22.54 -1.59 -15.80
CA ASP A 42 22.11 -1.17 -14.45
C ASP A 42 21.93 0.32 -14.08
N PRO A 43 21.12 0.69 -13.04
CA PRO A 43 21.12 0.02 -11.72
C PRO A 43 19.75 -0.05 -11.04
N THR A 44 19.09 -1.21 -10.93
CA THR A 44 17.93 -1.28 -10.01
C THR A 44 17.62 -2.69 -9.56
N ALA A 45 17.96 -2.96 -8.29
CA ALA A 45 17.53 -4.06 -7.43
C ALA A 45 16.89 -5.28 -8.14
N SER A 46 17.64 -6.37 -8.22
CA SER A 46 17.13 -7.67 -8.67
C SER A 46 15.94 -8.11 -7.83
N PHE A 47 14.93 -8.70 -8.47
CA PHE A 47 13.72 -9.16 -7.79
C PHE A 47 14.05 -10.21 -6.70
N PRO A 48 13.68 -10.01 -5.42
CA PRO A 48 14.17 -10.77 -4.28
C PRO A 48 13.40 -12.09 -4.09
N LYS A 49 13.30 -12.90 -5.16
CA LYS A 49 12.63 -14.20 -5.14
C LYS A 49 13.20 -15.14 -4.06
N PRO A 50 14.53 -15.26 -3.88
CA PRO A 50 15.09 -16.16 -2.86
C PRO A 50 14.66 -15.76 -1.44
N SER A 51 14.67 -14.46 -1.13
CA SER A 51 14.24 -13.94 0.17
C SER A 51 12.76 -14.18 0.44
N LEU A 52 11.90 -13.99 -0.57
CA LEU A 52 10.47 -14.29 -0.47
C LEU A 52 10.23 -15.79 -0.22
N ASP A 53 10.89 -16.65 -0.99
CA ASP A 53 10.76 -18.10 -0.87
C ASP A 53 11.23 -18.59 0.52
N ALA A 54 12.28 -17.99 1.08
CA ALA A 54 12.79 -18.29 2.41
C ALA A 54 11.77 -17.98 3.53
N LEU A 55 10.89 -16.99 3.33
CA LEU A 55 9.81 -16.66 4.26
C LEU A 55 8.56 -17.52 4.02
N MET A 56 8.14 -17.68 2.76
CA MET A 56 6.84 -18.28 2.41
C MET A 56 6.83 -19.81 2.51
N LYS A 57 7.95 -20.49 2.22
CA LYS A 57 8.00 -21.97 2.19
C LYS A 57 7.98 -22.59 3.60
N PRO A 58 8.81 -22.17 4.58
CA PRO A 58 8.87 -22.83 5.88
C PRO A 58 7.83 -22.31 6.89
N LEU A 59 7.27 -21.11 6.70
CA LEU A 59 6.37 -20.48 7.67
C LEU A 59 4.91 -20.64 7.27
N ARG A 60 4.13 -21.27 8.15
CA ARG A 60 2.68 -21.36 7.97
C ARG A 60 2.04 -19.98 8.11
N GLY A 61 1.14 -19.66 7.18
CA GLY A 61 0.38 -18.41 7.19
C GLY A 61 1.13 -17.20 6.67
N VAL A 62 2.35 -17.37 6.15
CA VAL A 62 3.13 -16.29 5.51
C VAL A 62 2.95 -16.38 4.00
N GLY A 63 2.11 -15.49 3.47
CA GLY A 63 1.94 -15.28 2.02
C GLY A 63 2.82 -14.14 1.50
N ILE A 64 2.64 -13.77 0.23
CA ILE A 64 3.46 -12.71 -0.40
C ILE A 64 3.29 -11.35 0.27
N ALA A 65 2.07 -11.01 0.71
CA ALA A 65 1.80 -9.73 1.39
C ALA A 65 2.59 -9.64 2.71
N THR A 66 2.57 -10.70 3.51
CA THR A 66 3.33 -10.75 4.76
C THR A 66 4.84 -10.84 4.52
N ALA A 67 5.28 -11.61 3.53
CA ALA A 67 6.70 -11.74 3.19
C ALA A 67 7.28 -10.40 2.70
N SER A 68 6.60 -9.72 1.78
CA SER A 68 7.01 -8.39 1.30
C SER A 68 7.03 -7.35 2.41
N LEU A 69 6.08 -7.38 3.36
CA LEU A 69 6.11 -6.51 4.55
C LEU A 69 7.37 -6.73 5.38
N LEU A 70 7.72 -7.99 5.67
CA LEU A 70 8.92 -8.31 6.45
C LEU A 70 10.20 -7.87 5.73
N LEU A 71 10.26 -8.04 4.41
CA LEU A 71 11.40 -7.58 3.61
C LEU A 71 11.49 -6.05 3.59
N SER A 72 10.39 -5.35 3.36
CA SER A 72 10.35 -3.87 3.39
C SER A 72 10.88 -3.33 4.71
N VAL A 73 10.39 -3.84 5.84
CA VAL A 73 10.85 -3.40 7.17
C VAL A 73 12.32 -3.76 7.42
N GLY A 74 12.76 -4.95 7.02
CA GLY A 74 14.13 -5.38 7.27
C GLY A 74 15.18 -4.75 6.34
N THR A 75 14.76 -4.20 5.20
CA THR A 75 15.64 -3.57 4.20
C THR A 75 15.60 -2.04 4.24
N ILE A 76 14.83 -1.43 5.16
CA ILE A 76 14.70 0.04 5.27
C ILE A 76 16.03 0.78 5.49
N ARG A 77 17.04 0.09 6.04
CA ARG A 77 18.40 0.65 6.26
C ARG A 77 19.36 0.37 5.11
N ASP A 78 18.90 -0.30 4.06
CA ASP A 78 19.66 -0.67 2.87
C ASP A 78 18.94 -0.12 1.63
N PRO A 79 19.22 1.14 1.25
CA PRO A 79 18.52 1.78 0.13
C PRO A 79 18.73 1.05 -1.21
N GLU A 80 19.85 0.36 -1.41
CA GLU A 80 20.16 -0.31 -2.67
C GLU A 80 19.33 -1.58 -2.86
N HIS A 81 18.98 -2.25 -1.76
CA HIS A 81 18.22 -3.50 -1.76
C HIS A 81 16.83 -3.36 -1.12
N GLU A 82 16.36 -2.12 -0.97
CA GLU A 82 15.06 -1.81 -0.36
C GLU A 82 13.92 -2.48 -1.13
N ALA A 83 13.13 -3.30 -0.44
CA ALA A 83 11.97 -3.97 -1.01
C ALA A 83 10.68 -3.18 -0.75
N PRO A 84 9.81 -2.95 -1.75
CA PRO A 84 8.49 -2.38 -1.51
C PRO A 84 7.58 -3.36 -0.78
N PHE A 85 6.73 -2.85 0.09
CA PHE A 85 5.64 -3.61 0.68
C PHE A 85 4.50 -3.79 -0.33
N TYR A 86 3.97 -5.01 -0.42
CA TYR A 86 2.75 -5.27 -1.19
C TYR A 86 1.50 -4.82 -0.43
N SER A 87 1.22 -3.51 -0.49
CA SER A 87 -0.05 -2.92 -0.08
C SER A 87 -1.04 -2.80 -1.24
N ASP A 88 -2.33 -2.80 -0.90
CA ASP A 88 -3.40 -2.57 -1.88
C ASP A 88 -3.30 -1.18 -2.49
N ASP A 89 -3.00 -0.17 -1.67
CA ASP A 89 -2.97 1.24 -2.07
C ASP A 89 -1.88 1.48 -3.12
N THR A 90 -0.66 0.96 -2.88
CA THR A 90 0.45 1.09 -3.82
C THR A 90 0.17 0.32 -5.10
N TYR A 91 -0.41 -0.88 -5.00
CA TYR A 91 -0.75 -1.69 -6.17
C TYR A 91 -1.83 -1.03 -7.03
N LEU A 92 -2.92 -0.54 -6.41
CA LEU A 92 -3.97 0.18 -7.09
C LEU A 92 -3.45 1.43 -7.79
N TRP A 93 -2.62 2.20 -7.11
CA TRP A 93 -2.06 3.42 -7.69
C TRP A 93 -1.10 3.13 -8.84
N LEU A 94 -0.05 2.33 -8.60
CA LEU A 94 1.04 2.18 -9.55
C LEU A 94 0.77 1.14 -10.63
N CYS A 95 0.17 0.00 -10.28
CA CYS A 95 -0.07 -1.09 -11.20
C CYS A 95 -1.42 -0.95 -11.91
N MET A 96 -2.44 -0.48 -11.19
CA MET A 96 -3.81 -0.39 -11.73
C MET A 96 -4.15 1.00 -12.28
N LYS A 97 -3.32 2.02 -12.00
CA LYS A 97 -3.55 3.42 -12.37
C LYS A 97 -4.91 3.93 -11.89
N GLU A 98 -5.36 3.42 -10.75
CA GLU A 98 -6.62 3.82 -10.13
C GLU A 98 -6.34 4.96 -9.14
N PHE A 99 -7.04 6.08 -9.36
CA PHE A 99 -7.02 7.25 -8.49
C PHE A 99 -8.43 7.45 -7.93
N PRO A 100 -8.59 7.82 -6.65
CA PRO A 100 -9.89 8.25 -6.17
C PRO A 100 -10.37 9.46 -6.98
N CYS A 101 -11.49 9.31 -7.68
CA CYS A 101 -12.21 10.45 -8.23
C CYS A 101 -13.16 10.98 -7.16
N PRO A 102 -13.05 12.25 -6.72
CA PRO A 102 -14.14 12.91 -6.03
C PRO A 102 -15.28 13.11 -7.02
N GLY A 103 -16.20 12.15 -7.07
CA GLY A 103 -17.30 12.18 -8.04
C GLY A 103 -18.49 11.30 -7.72
N THR A 104 -18.41 10.41 -6.72
CA THR A 104 -19.54 9.51 -6.40
C THR A 104 -20.56 10.14 -5.44
N ARG A 105 -20.51 11.46 -5.20
CA ARG A 105 -21.55 12.19 -4.45
C ARG A 105 -22.40 13.16 -5.28
N LEU A 106 -22.03 13.49 -6.50
CA LEU A 106 -22.87 14.32 -7.37
C LEU A 106 -22.97 13.67 -8.73
N GLY A 107 -24.15 13.13 -9.03
CA GLY A 107 -24.45 12.70 -10.39
C GLY A 107 -24.40 13.91 -11.31
N GLN A 108 -23.49 13.92 -12.28
CA GLN A 108 -23.76 14.62 -13.52
C GLN A 108 -22.86 14.15 -14.66
N GLU A 109 -23.53 14.00 -15.79
CA GLU A 109 -22.97 13.65 -17.07
C GLU A 109 -22.12 14.79 -17.63
N SER A 110 -20.82 14.58 -17.80
CA SER A 110 -20.04 15.16 -18.90
C SER A 110 -18.64 14.56 -18.94
N GLU A 111 -18.10 14.48 -20.16
CA GLU A 111 -16.82 13.87 -20.55
C GLU A 111 -16.83 12.34 -20.75
N LYS A 112 -17.68 11.89 -21.69
CA LYS A 112 -17.97 10.47 -21.96
C LYS A 112 -16.90 9.63 -22.72
N THR A 113 -15.68 10.10 -22.99
CA THR A 113 -14.79 9.36 -23.93
C THR A 113 -13.53 8.73 -23.30
N GLU A 114 -12.77 9.46 -22.48
CA GLU A 114 -11.52 8.94 -21.88
C GLU A 114 -11.78 8.21 -20.55
N ILE A 115 -12.65 8.76 -19.70
CA ILE A 115 -13.05 8.19 -18.39
C ILE A 115 -13.72 6.83 -18.55
N ASN A 116 -14.43 6.61 -19.67
CA ASN A 116 -15.10 5.35 -19.96
C ASN A 116 -14.12 4.19 -20.24
N LYS A 117 -12.90 4.45 -20.70
CA LYS A 117 -11.86 3.39 -20.83
C LYS A 117 -11.23 3.07 -19.48
N LEU A 118 -11.01 4.08 -18.63
CA LEU A 118 -10.45 3.90 -17.29
C LEU A 118 -11.44 3.22 -16.34
N GLY A 119 -12.72 3.62 -16.37
CA GLY A 119 -13.81 3.01 -15.60
C GLY A 119 -14.10 1.55 -15.99
N LYS A 120 -13.99 1.20 -17.28
CA LYS A 120 -14.09 -0.21 -17.76
C LYS A 120 -12.90 -1.07 -17.35
N LYS A 121 -11.72 -0.47 -17.14
CA LYS A 121 -10.55 -1.15 -16.57
C LYS A 121 -10.72 -1.29 -15.06
N ALA A 122 -11.08 -0.23 -14.34
CA ALA A 122 -11.35 -0.25 -12.90
C ALA A 122 -12.44 -1.26 -12.51
N SER A 123 -13.51 -1.41 -13.32
CA SER A 123 -14.56 -2.43 -13.09
C SER A 123 -14.08 -3.88 -13.24
N LYS A 124 -12.93 -4.13 -13.87
CA LYS A 124 -12.33 -5.46 -13.98
C LYS A 124 -11.58 -5.85 -12.69
N PHE A 125 -11.21 -4.85 -11.91
CA PHE A 125 -10.34 -4.95 -10.74
C PHE A 125 -11.06 -4.64 -9.44
N ARG A 126 -12.36 -4.32 -9.53
CA ARG A 126 -13.29 -4.37 -8.43
C ARG A 126 -14.27 -5.51 -8.65
N ARG A 127 -14.42 -6.36 -7.65
CA ARG A 127 -15.47 -7.37 -7.63
C ARG A 127 -16.84 -6.69 -7.62
N PRO A 128 -17.92 -7.39 -8.01
CA PRO A 128 -19.28 -6.82 -7.98
C PRO A 128 -19.71 -6.30 -6.60
N ASN A 129 -19.08 -6.77 -5.52
CA ASN A 129 -19.31 -6.32 -4.14
C ASN A 129 -18.51 -5.05 -3.76
N GLY A 130 -17.75 -4.47 -4.68
CA GLY A 130 -16.91 -3.29 -4.44
C GLY A 130 -15.53 -3.59 -3.85
N GLU A 131 -15.22 -4.84 -3.51
CA GLU A 131 -13.89 -5.25 -3.05
C GLU A 131 -12.86 -5.20 -4.18
N ILE A 132 -11.61 -4.92 -3.80
CA ILE A 132 -10.48 -4.99 -4.72
C ILE A 132 -10.26 -6.45 -5.15
N ASN A 133 -10.04 -6.67 -6.44
CA ASN A 133 -9.77 -7.98 -7.02
C ASN A 133 -8.25 -8.23 -7.15
N VAL A 134 -7.56 -8.24 -6.01
CA VAL A 134 -6.13 -8.58 -5.91
C VAL A 134 -5.99 -9.99 -5.36
N LYS A 135 -5.06 -10.78 -5.92
CA LYS A 135 -4.86 -12.18 -5.54
C LYS A 135 -3.76 -12.35 -4.49
N TYR A 136 -2.86 -11.37 -4.39
CA TYR A 136 -1.62 -11.46 -3.63
C TYR A 136 -0.80 -12.68 -4.06
N ASP A 137 -0.48 -12.73 -5.35
CA ASP A 137 0.45 -13.72 -5.88
C ASP A 137 1.83 -13.10 -6.21
N VAL A 138 2.80 -13.98 -6.50
CA VAL A 138 4.18 -13.57 -6.82
C VAL A 138 4.24 -12.77 -8.12
N SER A 139 3.31 -13.00 -9.05
CA SER A 139 3.29 -12.30 -10.33
C SER A 139 2.84 -10.85 -10.16
N GLU A 140 1.78 -10.62 -9.38
CA GLU A 140 1.32 -9.28 -9.04
C GLU A 140 2.39 -8.53 -8.24
N TYR A 141 3.06 -9.19 -7.28
CA TYR A 141 4.16 -8.57 -6.55
C TYR A 141 5.35 -8.22 -7.46
N ARG A 142 5.65 -9.04 -8.48
CA ARG A 142 6.67 -8.69 -9.48
C ARG A 142 6.28 -7.44 -10.28
N THR A 143 5.01 -7.31 -10.66
CA THR A 143 4.51 -6.10 -11.32
C THR A 143 4.66 -4.87 -10.41
N LEU A 144 4.34 -5.01 -9.12
CA LEU A 144 4.54 -3.95 -8.13
C LEU A 144 6.02 -3.58 -7.98
N TRP A 145 6.89 -4.58 -7.83
CA TRP A 145 8.34 -4.40 -7.72
C TRP A 145 8.89 -3.57 -8.86
N THR A 146 8.55 -3.94 -10.10
CA THR A 146 8.98 -3.20 -11.29
C THR A 146 8.44 -1.77 -11.27
N ALA A 147 7.14 -1.59 -11.04
CA ALA A 147 6.53 -0.25 -11.07
C ALA A 147 7.07 0.70 -10.00
N VAL A 148 7.36 0.20 -8.79
CA VAL A 148 7.96 1.00 -7.71
C VAL A 148 9.40 1.37 -8.07
N ASN A 149 10.21 0.41 -8.52
CA ASN A 149 11.62 0.68 -8.85
C ASN A 149 11.78 1.62 -10.05
N GLU A 150 10.92 1.50 -11.07
CA GLU A 150 10.88 2.45 -12.20
C GLU A 150 10.52 3.87 -11.74
N LEU A 151 9.49 4.01 -10.91
CA LEU A 151 9.11 5.31 -10.36
C LEU A 151 10.24 5.90 -9.51
N ARG A 152 10.84 5.08 -8.65
CA ARG A 152 11.93 5.47 -7.77
C ARG A 152 13.17 5.90 -8.55
N ALA A 153 13.55 5.16 -9.59
CA ALA A 153 14.66 5.53 -10.47
C ALA A 153 14.42 6.90 -11.11
N ARG A 154 13.21 7.12 -11.67
CA ARG A 154 12.83 8.40 -12.29
C ARG A 154 12.82 9.57 -11.32
N LEU A 155 12.33 9.38 -10.09
CA LEU A 155 12.30 10.44 -9.08
C LEU A 155 13.70 10.78 -8.54
N ASN A 156 14.60 9.80 -8.52
CA ASN A 156 15.97 9.96 -8.03
C ASN A 156 16.98 10.35 -9.13
N GLU A 157 16.55 10.45 -10.39
CA GLU A 157 17.38 10.93 -11.50
C GLU A 157 17.64 12.44 -11.40
N SER A 158 16.64 13.21 -10.97
CA SER A 158 16.81 14.62 -10.64
C SER A 158 17.31 14.76 -9.20
N GLU A 159 18.49 15.35 -8.99
CA GLU A 159 18.93 15.71 -7.66
C GLU A 159 17.96 16.75 -7.07
N THR A 160 17.14 16.31 -6.11
CA THR A 160 16.25 17.20 -5.36
C THR A 160 16.88 17.54 -4.01
N PRO A 161 16.66 18.75 -3.47
CA PRO A 161 17.22 19.15 -2.18
C PRO A 161 16.68 18.32 -1.00
N SER A 162 15.57 17.58 -1.21
CA SER A 162 14.90 16.77 -0.19
C SER A 162 15.48 15.36 -0.02
N GLY A 163 16.55 15.00 -0.76
CA GLY A 163 17.21 13.70 -0.68
C GLY A 163 16.58 12.63 -1.60
N LYS A 164 17.06 11.38 -1.48
CA LYS A 164 16.59 10.26 -2.30
C LYS A 164 15.24 9.75 -1.81
N VAL A 165 14.31 9.53 -2.75
CA VAL A 165 13.01 8.91 -2.53
C VAL A 165 13.19 7.42 -2.23
N SER A 166 12.63 6.97 -1.11
CA SER A 166 12.58 5.56 -0.68
C SER A 166 11.31 4.85 -1.16
N CYS A 167 11.28 3.51 -1.10
CA CYS A 167 10.05 2.75 -1.31
C CYS A 167 8.97 3.15 -0.29
N ALA A 168 9.36 3.37 0.97
CA ALA A 168 8.45 3.81 2.02
C ALA A 168 7.80 5.17 1.71
N ASP A 169 8.48 6.09 1.04
CA ASP A 169 7.89 7.39 0.66
C ASP A 169 6.85 7.23 -0.44
N ILE A 170 7.09 6.36 -1.42
CA ILE A 170 6.12 6.00 -2.45
C ILE A 170 4.87 5.37 -1.82
N GLU A 171 5.04 4.47 -0.85
CA GLU A 171 3.92 3.85 -0.12
C GLU A 171 3.10 4.86 0.68
N LYS A 172 3.74 5.84 1.34
CA LYS A 172 3.04 6.93 2.04
C LYS A 172 2.20 7.76 1.06
N VAL A 173 2.74 8.09 -0.10
CA VAL A 173 2.00 8.83 -1.14
C VAL A 173 0.80 8.02 -1.62
N ALA A 174 0.98 6.71 -1.86
CA ALA A 174 -0.12 5.83 -2.24
C ALA A 174 -1.27 5.86 -1.22
N PHE A 175 -0.94 5.78 0.07
CA PHE A 175 -1.90 5.87 1.16
C PHE A 175 -2.65 7.21 1.19
N VAL A 176 -1.92 8.32 1.06
CA VAL A 176 -2.53 9.66 1.03
C VAL A 176 -3.45 9.82 -0.17
N LEU A 177 -3.00 9.41 -1.36
CA LEU A 177 -3.80 9.47 -2.58
C LEU A 177 -5.09 8.67 -2.43
N ARG A 178 -5.04 7.47 -1.83
CA ARG A 178 -6.21 6.61 -1.61
C ARG A 178 -7.28 7.27 -0.73
N HIS A 179 -6.87 8.09 0.23
CA HIS A 179 -7.73 8.67 1.26
C HIS A 179 -7.87 10.19 1.12
N ILE A 180 -7.62 10.72 -0.09
CA ILE A 180 -7.67 12.16 -0.37
C ILE A 180 -9.07 12.77 -0.16
N ASP A 181 -10.12 11.95 -0.26
CA ASP A 181 -11.51 12.34 -0.04
C ASP A 181 -11.85 12.61 1.42
N VAL A 182 -11.13 11.98 2.36
CA VAL A 182 -11.32 12.15 3.81
C VAL A 182 -10.22 13.00 4.46
N SER A 183 -9.25 13.48 3.68
CA SER A 183 -8.15 14.30 4.20
C SER A 183 -8.54 15.77 4.43
N GLY A 184 -9.70 16.21 3.92
CA GLY A 184 -10.09 17.62 3.88
C GLY A 184 -9.41 18.42 2.78
N TYR A 185 -8.43 17.84 2.07
CA TYR A 185 -7.70 18.51 1.00
C TYR A 185 -8.62 18.98 -0.14
N LEU A 186 -9.63 18.19 -0.49
CA LEU A 186 -10.56 18.54 -1.56
C LEU A 186 -11.66 19.53 -1.11
N GLU A 187 -12.03 19.52 0.17
CA GLU A 187 -13.00 20.48 0.73
C GLU A 187 -12.43 21.91 0.73
N GLU A 188 -11.11 22.07 0.82
CA GLU A 188 -10.45 23.39 0.72
C GLU A 188 -10.46 23.93 -0.73
N TYR A 189 -10.49 23.08 -1.75
CA TYR A 189 -10.53 23.52 -3.15
C TYR A 189 -11.94 23.82 -3.66
N ASP A 190 -12.98 23.19 -3.11
CA ASP A 190 -14.39 23.50 -3.45
C ASP A 190 -14.88 24.87 -2.94
N VAL A 191 -14.09 25.55 -2.09
CA VAL A 191 -14.39 26.92 -1.61
C VAL A 191 -13.73 27.99 -2.51
N VAL A 192 -12.79 27.60 -3.38
CA VAL A 192 -12.03 28.52 -4.24
C VAL A 192 -12.38 28.30 -5.71
N ASP A 193 -13.67 28.16 -6.03
CA ASP A 193 -14.18 28.38 -7.38
C ASP A 193 -14.70 29.82 -7.55
N HIS A 194 -13.85 30.77 -7.18
CA HIS A 194 -13.78 32.09 -7.79
C HIS A 194 -12.33 32.61 -7.74
N ASP A 195 -11.76 32.75 -8.93
CA ASP A 195 -10.46 33.34 -9.29
C ASP A 195 -9.20 32.49 -9.16
N LEU A 196 -8.81 31.94 -10.33
CA LEU A 196 -7.44 31.57 -10.66
C LEU A 196 -6.48 32.75 -10.44
N GLN A 197 -5.69 32.70 -9.37
CA GLN A 197 -4.38 33.37 -9.31
C GLN A 197 -3.31 32.44 -8.68
N PRO A 198 -2.05 32.54 -9.13
CA PRO A 198 -0.99 31.61 -8.75
C PRO A 198 -0.60 31.79 -7.29
N ALA A 199 -0.41 30.67 -6.59
CA ALA A 199 -0.08 30.62 -5.18
C ALA A 199 1.29 31.24 -4.88
N ASP A 200 1.32 32.14 -3.89
CA ASP A 200 2.51 32.59 -3.17
C ASP A 200 2.87 31.52 -2.12
N GLU A 201 4.16 31.16 -2.05
CA GLU A 201 4.68 30.08 -1.20
C GLU A 201 4.74 30.53 0.27
N GLY A 202 3.69 30.23 1.04
CA GLY A 202 3.64 30.43 2.49
C GLY A 202 3.53 29.10 3.25
N ILE A 203 4.49 28.82 4.12
CA ILE A 203 4.47 27.69 5.06
C ILE A 203 3.26 27.85 6.00
N HIS A 204 2.25 26.99 5.88
CA HIS A 204 1.12 26.95 6.81
C HIS A 204 1.31 25.84 7.85
N GLU A 205 1.77 26.22 9.04
CA GLU A 205 1.68 25.37 10.23
C GLU A 205 0.21 25.14 10.62
N ALA A 206 -0.17 23.87 10.78
CA ALA A 206 -1.50 23.48 11.23
C ALA A 206 -1.76 23.98 12.67
N LYS A 207 -2.57 25.03 12.80
CA LYS A 207 -3.09 25.46 14.11
C LYS A 207 -4.20 24.50 14.55
N THR A 208 -3.94 23.76 15.63
CA THR A 208 -4.97 22.97 16.34
C THR A 208 -5.95 23.91 17.05
N ASN A 209 -7.23 23.83 16.68
CA ASN A 209 -8.31 24.57 17.35
C ASN A 209 -8.95 23.68 18.45
N PRO A 210 -8.87 24.04 19.74
CA PRO A 210 -9.45 23.26 20.83
C PRO A 210 -10.90 23.71 21.02
N GLY A 211 -11.84 23.13 20.27
CA GLY A 211 -13.18 23.74 20.20
C GLY A 211 -14.37 22.85 19.85
N ILE A 212 -14.33 21.54 20.06
CA ILE A 212 -15.53 20.69 19.86
C ILE A 212 -16.15 20.34 21.21
N LYS A 213 -17.19 21.09 21.59
CA LYS A 213 -18.06 20.78 22.74
C LYS A 213 -18.87 19.51 22.43
N ARG A 214 -18.59 18.45 23.17
CA ARG A 214 -19.38 17.20 23.18
C ARG A 214 -20.83 17.49 23.60
N LYS A 215 -21.79 17.21 22.72
CA LYS A 215 -23.22 17.22 23.04
C LYS A 215 -23.53 15.99 23.91
N ARG A 216 -23.93 16.23 25.16
CA ARG A 216 -24.40 15.18 26.09
C ARG A 216 -25.77 14.66 25.62
N PRO A 217 -26.09 13.38 25.83
CA PRO A 217 -27.43 12.85 25.60
C PRO A 217 -28.35 13.27 26.77
N ASP A 218 -29.49 13.87 26.43
CA ASP A 218 -30.53 14.19 27.41
C ASP A 218 -31.18 12.91 27.92
N LYS A 219 -31.28 12.84 29.26
CA LYS A 219 -32.09 11.89 29.99
C LYS A 219 -33.49 12.46 30.10
N GLU A 220 -34.48 11.85 29.47
CA GLU A 220 -35.82 11.68 30.01
C GLU A 220 -36.62 10.74 29.11
N ASP A 221 -36.73 9.48 29.53
CA ASP A 221 -37.94 8.66 29.35
C ASP A 221 -37.74 7.32 30.08
N LEU A 222 -37.85 7.40 31.41
CA LEU A 222 -38.14 6.24 32.26
C LEU A 222 -39.58 6.38 32.75
N LYS A 223 -40.47 5.53 32.25
CA LYS A 223 -41.35 4.62 33.03
C LYS A 223 -42.59 4.22 32.22
N LYS A 224 -42.62 2.95 31.80
CA LYS A 224 -43.70 1.94 31.93
C LYS A 224 -42.99 0.63 31.56
N GLY A 225 -42.68 -0.31 32.44
CA GLY A 225 -43.51 -0.90 33.50
C GLY A 225 -43.98 -2.27 33.00
N GLY A 226 -43.31 -3.35 33.40
CA GLY A 226 -43.78 -4.71 33.08
C GLY A 226 -42.71 -5.81 33.12
N ARG A 227 -42.27 -6.19 34.32
CA ARG A 227 -41.53 -7.44 34.58
C ARG A 227 -42.45 -8.65 34.36
N ASN A 228 -41.97 -9.68 33.68
CA ASN A 228 -42.41 -11.05 34.00
C ASN A 228 -41.25 -12.03 33.86
N SER A 229 -40.56 -12.23 34.98
CA SER A 229 -39.77 -13.41 35.27
C SER A 229 -40.62 -14.34 36.14
N LYS A 230 -40.90 -15.57 35.68
CA LYS A 230 -41.35 -16.65 36.56
C LYS A 230 -40.39 -17.83 36.44
N LYS A 231 -39.91 -18.25 37.61
CA LYS A 231 -38.98 -19.33 37.92
C LYS A 231 -39.53 -20.72 37.54
N LYS A 232 -38.57 -21.66 37.42
CA LYS A 232 -38.57 -23.12 37.74
C LYS A 232 -39.79 -23.61 38.54
N THR A 233 -40.31 -24.82 38.35
CA THR A 233 -39.81 -26.17 38.71
C THR A 233 -40.87 -27.14 38.12
N THR A 234 -40.57 -28.34 37.59
CA THR A 234 -40.11 -29.59 38.20
C THR A 234 -39.84 -30.57 37.06
#